data_AF-A0A7S4QI28-F1
#
_entry.id   AF-A0A7S4QI28-F1
#
_cell.length_a   1.000
_cell.length_b   1.000
_cell.length_c   1.000
_cell.angle_alpha   90.00
_cell.angle_beta   90.00
_cell.angle_gamma   90.00
#
_symmetry.space_group_name_H-M   'P 1'
#
loop_
_entity.id
_entity.type
_entity.pdbx_description
1 polymer ?
#
loop_
_entity_poly.entity_id
_entity_poly.type
_entity_poly.pdbx_seq_one_letter_code
_entity_poly.pdbx_strand_id
1 'polypeptide(L)'
;MAVPGVRATAALVSMMYAGAFLPQVAGLSAPGRLLLHEEAEDEAMSMVQLGAALQTHADALGESSSLLSRGSTVRQQRSRKLLMWVLGHHRDGLAGDRREEAGTTDPPAYNATCNGSGYFIDWGSSGMKVYRVHRRRAPDGSSTGELPLEDLVKGSFEDYKLSGVNAESSPAAVQAILDGLLQHLPGGATAAADGPDGAALATAGMRLEPERADRLWASVQTWSQAHPGFFGRCGHGTDDADCRTLAGAEEAAYELRSALRSRLGVELEQGGRPFGFASAGGASLQVGVRGPEAELHRCRRDLGALDTHFDPWRADVAQVNGVPTLLVSFLSVTDLRNRTCEGAGRARECDYDVGGLDQMRARFDEFLLEQGNDTNPCLSPYARRRPDEKCSIFDSASCVLDRFGGKISGLEPTDGSLAAADRRAECRRLVSGFIHQDLVLGRWSSSPACLGLAGNASRWALLSSFARETQLGADVGHGWEAFGDVLQAATRLDFATKEAAERGEEGVFLSSALLVDFLDVLGLSPTAELRGMSAEWADEAMRDRGLVRGWALPGRCPGESGSASAPRCWAAAFAAMLSWFFLAG
;
A
#
# COMPACT_ATOMS: atom_id res chain seq x y z
N MET A 1 -40.57 -28.51 -25.92
CA MET A 1 -40.42 -27.44 -26.92
C MET A 1 -38.93 -27.11 -26.99
N ALA A 2 -38.26 -27.44 -28.10
CA ALA A 2 -36.81 -27.29 -28.23
C ALA A 2 -36.48 -25.88 -28.74
N VAL A 3 -35.56 -25.18 -28.05
CA VAL A 3 -35.12 -23.82 -28.41
C VAL A 3 -34.07 -23.89 -29.53
N PRO A 4 -34.17 -23.11 -30.63
CA PRO A 4 -33.32 -23.26 -31.81
C PRO A 4 -31.94 -22.56 -31.74
N GLY A 5 -31.45 -22.21 -30.54
CA GLY A 5 -30.25 -21.37 -30.37
C GLY A 5 -28.90 -22.08 -30.52
N VAL A 6 -28.84 -23.40 -30.32
CA VAL A 6 -27.55 -24.12 -30.15
C VAL A 6 -26.80 -24.34 -31.46
N ARG A 7 -27.51 -24.44 -32.60
CA ARG A 7 -26.85 -24.66 -33.91
C ARG A 7 -26.30 -23.38 -34.54
N ALA A 8 -26.83 -22.21 -34.16
CA ALA A 8 -26.39 -20.92 -34.73
C ALA A 8 -25.05 -20.46 -34.14
N THR A 9 -24.83 -20.67 -32.84
CA THR A 9 -23.60 -20.23 -32.15
C THR A 9 -22.41 -21.14 -32.48
N ALA A 10 -22.62 -22.45 -32.59
CA ALA A 10 -21.58 -23.38 -33.04
C ALA A 10 -21.17 -23.15 -34.50
N ALA A 11 -22.13 -22.83 -35.39
CA ALA A 11 -21.85 -22.49 -36.78
C ALA A 11 -21.09 -21.15 -36.93
N LEU A 12 -21.38 -20.16 -36.07
CA LEU A 12 -20.67 -18.87 -36.09
C LEU A 12 -19.21 -18.99 -35.62
N VAL A 13 -18.95 -19.80 -34.60
CA VAL A 13 -17.60 -20.03 -34.07
C VAL A 13 -16.76 -20.84 -35.07
N SER A 14 -17.32 -21.86 -35.71
CA SER A 14 -16.64 -22.59 -36.80
C SER A 14 -16.39 -21.73 -38.04
N MET A 15 -17.29 -20.80 -38.40
CA MET A 15 -17.07 -19.87 -39.51
C MET A 15 -16.01 -18.80 -39.21
N MET A 16 -15.96 -18.29 -37.96
CA MET A 16 -14.95 -17.30 -37.56
C MET A 16 -13.53 -17.88 -37.54
N TYR A 17 -13.35 -19.14 -37.15
CA TYR A 17 -12.04 -19.81 -37.17
C TYR A 17 -11.62 -20.26 -38.58
N ALA A 18 -12.56 -20.74 -39.42
CA ALA A 18 -12.25 -21.09 -40.80
C ALA A 18 -11.81 -19.88 -41.65
N GLY A 19 -12.35 -18.68 -41.37
CA GLY A 19 -11.97 -17.44 -42.06
C GLY A 19 -10.59 -16.88 -41.66
N ALA A 20 -10.11 -17.18 -40.45
CA ALA A 20 -8.83 -16.67 -39.93
C ALA A 20 -7.63 -17.55 -40.31
N PHE A 21 -7.82 -18.84 -40.57
CA PHE A 21 -6.74 -19.78 -40.89
C PHE A 21 -6.41 -19.93 -42.38
N LEU A 22 -7.37 -19.65 -43.28
CA LEU A 22 -7.17 -19.83 -44.72
C LEU A 22 -6.08 -18.96 -45.38
N PRO A 23 -5.70 -17.76 -44.88
CA PRO A 23 -4.62 -16.98 -45.50
C PRO A 23 -3.22 -17.53 -45.20
N GLN A 24 -3.04 -18.38 -44.18
CA GLN A 24 -1.71 -18.79 -43.70
C GLN A 24 -1.24 -20.17 -44.22
N VAL A 25 -2.12 -20.96 -44.85
CA VAL A 25 -1.79 -22.33 -45.29
C VAL A 25 -1.37 -22.41 -46.77
N ALA A 26 -1.43 -21.28 -47.50
CA ALA A 26 -1.14 -21.21 -48.93
C ALA A 26 0.33 -21.49 -49.30
N GLY A 27 1.25 -21.54 -48.34
CA GLY A 27 2.69 -21.77 -48.57
C GLY A 27 3.29 -23.06 -47.99
N LEU A 28 2.50 -23.92 -47.33
CA LEU A 28 3.02 -25.10 -46.61
C LEU A 28 2.97 -26.38 -47.45
N SER A 29 3.99 -27.23 -47.30
CA SER A 29 4.04 -28.57 -47.90
C SER A 29 2.99 -29.52 -47.28
N ALA A 30 2.58 -30.54 -48.04
CA ALA A 30 1.52 -31.50 -47.65
C ALA A 30 1.65 -32.08 -46.22
N PRO A 31 2.84 -32.49 -45.71
CA PRO A 31 2.96 -32.98 -44.34
C PRO A 31 2.76 -31.89 -43.26
N GLY A 32 3.08 -30.62 -43.56
CA GLY A 32 2.83 -29.51 -42.63
C GLY A 32 1.35 -29.11 -42.50
N ARG A 33 0.50 -29.53 -43.45
CA ARG A 33 -0.95 -29.30 -43.39
C ARG A 33 -1.70 -30.34 -42.55
N LEU A 34 -1.14 -31.54 -42.39
CA LEU A 34 -1.77 -32.62 -41.63
C LEU A 34 -1.62 -32.39 -40.11
N LEU A 35 -0.42 -32.01 -39.67
CA LEU A 35 -0.10 -31.73 -38.26
C LEU A 35 -0.92 -30.57 -37.67
N LEU A 36 -1.08 -29.48 -38.43
CA LEU A 36 -1.89 -28.33 -38.00
C LEU A 36 -3.41 -28.63 -37.96
N HIS A 37 -3.86 -29.67 -38.67
CA HIS A 37 -5.26 -30.07 -38.67
C HIS A 37 -5.60 -31.01 -37.50
N GLU A 38 -4.65 -31.86 -37.08
CA GLU A 38 -4.78 -32.70 -35.88
C GLU A 38 -4.69 -31.87 -34.59
N GLU A 39 -3.76 -30.91 -34.49
CA GLU A 39 -3.65 -30.02 -33.32
C GLU A 39 -4.90 -29.13 -33.14
N ALA A 40 -5.51 -28.67 -34.23
CA ALA A 40 -6.73 -27.86 -34.18
C ALA A 40 -7.98 -28.67 -33.77
N GLU A 41 -8.03 -29.97 -34.05
CA GLU A 41 -9.13 -30.85 -33.65
C GLU A 41 -9.06 -31.24 -32.17
N ASP A 42 -7.85 -31.49 -31.65
CA ASP A 42 -7.63 -31.77 -30.22
C ASP A 42 -7.91 -30.55 -29.34
N GLU A 43 -7.53 -29.35 -29.79
CA GLU A 43 -7.79 -28.10 -29.08
C GLU A 43 -9.30 -27.75 -29.08
N ALA A 44 -10.01 -28.04 -30.18
CA ALA A 44 -11.46 -27.90 -30.26
C ALA A 44 -12.21 -28.89 -29.35
N MET A 45 -11.74 -30.14 -29.24
CA MET A 45 -12.33 -31.12 -28.32
C MET A 45 -12.13 -30.77 -26.85
N SER A 46 -10.96 -30.27 -26.47
CA SER A 46 -10.65 -29.82 -25.10
C SER A 46 -11.55 -28.67 -24.64
N MET A 47 -11.81 -27.71 -25.54
CA MET A 47 -12.67 -26.56 -25.28
C MET A 47 -14.16 -26.93 -25.12
N VAL A 48 -14.63 -27.96 -25.84
CA VAL A 48 -16.01 -28.49 -25.68
C VAL A 48 -16.17 -29.21 -24.34
N GLN A 49 -15.16 -29.96 -23.90
CA GLN A 49 -15.17 -30.64 -22.60
C GLN A 49 -15.13 -29.64 -21.42
N LEU A 50 -14.34 -28.57 -21.56
CA LEU A 50 -14.28 -27.48 -20.59
C LEU A 50 -15.62 -26.72 -20.49
N GLY A 51 -16.29 -26.49 -21.63
CA GLY A 51 -17.63 -25.91 -21.66
C GLY A 51 -18.70 -26.75 -20.95
N ALA A 52 -18.63 -28.08 -21.09
CA ALA A 52 -19.54 -29.01 -20.40
C ALA A 52 -19.30 -29.06 -18.88
N ALA A 53 -18.03 -29.01 -18.43
CA ALA A 53 -17.67 -28.95 -17.02
C ALA A 53 -18.15 -27.66 -16.34
N LEU A 54 -18.04 -26.52 -17.03
CA LEU A 54 -18.47 -25.21 -16.53
C LEU A 54 -20.01 -25.09 -16.44
N GLN A 55 -20.75 -25.68 -17.36
CA GLN A 55 -22.21 -25.72 -17.29
C GLN A 55 -22.69 -26.56 -16.10
N THR A 56 -22.03 -27.70 -15.85
CA THR A 56 -22.34 -28.57 -14.70
C THR A 56 -22.08 -27.86 -13.37
N HIS A 57 -21.07 -26.99 -13.32
CA HIS A 57 -20.76 -26.19 -12.13
C HIS A 57 -21.72 -25.00 -11.95
N ALA A 58 -22.18 -24.38 -13.04
CA ALA A 58 -23.20 -23.32 -13.00
C ALA A 58 -24.58 -23.85 -12.58
N ASP A 59 -24.95 -25.06 -13.02
CA ASP A 59 -26.20 -25.72 -12.64
C ASP A 59 -26.19 -26.14 -11.15
N ALA A 60 -25.02 -26.55 -10.63
CA ALA A 60 -24.83 -26.84 -9.20
C ALA A 60 -24.92 -25.58 -8.29
N LEU A 61 -24.66 -24.39 -8.83
CA LEU A 61 -24.81 -23.11 -8.15
C LEU A 61 -26.25 -22.54 -8.25
N GLY A 62 -27.13 -23.17 -9.04
CA GLY A 62 -28.49 -22.72 -9.33
C GLY A 62 -29.59 -23.31 -8.44
N GLU A 63 -29.30 -24.32 -7.61
CA GLU A 63 -30.29 -24.90 -6.68
C GLU A 63 -30.20 -24.30 -5.28
N SER A 64 -30.35 -22.98 -5.17
CA SER A 64 -30.85 -22.39 -3.91
C SER A 64 -31.41 -20.99 -4.14
N SER A 65 -32.61 -20.78 -3.59
CA SER A 65 -33.35 -19.52 -3.40
C SER A 65 -34.24 -19.01 -4.54
N SER A 66 -35.55 -19.20 -4.34
CA SER A 66 -36.48 -18.09 -4.45
C SER A 66 -36.15 -17.08 -3.35
N LEU A 67 -36.26 -15.79 -3.67
CA LEU A 67 -35.95 -14.59 -2.86
C LEU A 67 -34.49 -14.14 -2.88
N LEU A 68 -34.16 -13.29 -3.87
CA LEU A 68 -33.46 -11.99 -3.70
C LEU A 68 -33.23 -11.36 -5.09
N SER A 69 -34.14 -10.47 -5.50
CA SER A 69 -33.87 -9.53 -6.59
C SER A 69 -33.31 -8.23 -6.00
N ARG A 70 -32.20 -7.75 -6.57
CA ARG A 70 -31.37 -6.56 -6.21
C ARG A 70 -30.08 -6.94 -5.46
N GLY A 71 -29.07 -7.32 -6.25
CA GLY A 71 -27.70 -7.58 -5.79
C GLY A 71 -26.79 -8.26 -6.84
N SER A 72 -27.34 -8.77 -7.95
CA SER A 72 -26.63 -9.66 -8.87
C SER A 72 -25.67 -8.99 -9.86
N THR A 73 -25.76 -7.69 -10.10
CA THR A 73 -24.97 -7.01 -11.14
C THR A 73 -23.51 -6.77 -10.76
N VAL A 74 -23.19 -6.53 -9.48
CA VAL A 74 -21.81 -6.28 -9.02
C VAL A 74 -21.02 -7.58 -8.89
N ARG A 75 -21.66 -8.69 -8.46
CA ARG A 75 -21.03 -10.01 -8.42
C ARG A 75 -20.74 -10.57 -9.81
N GLN A 76 -21.66 -10.42 -10.77
CA GLN A 76 -21.45 -10.89 -12.15
C GLN A 76 -20.34 -10.12 -12.90
N GLN A 77 -20.12 -8.83 -12.61
CA GLN A 77 -19.01 -8.07 -13.18
C GLN A 77 -17.64 -8.50 -12.64
N ARG A 78 -17.56 -8.90 -11.37
CA ARG A 78 -16.31 -9.39 -10.74
C ARG A 78 -15.88 -10.76 -11.30
N SER A 79 -16.81 -11.69 -11.49
CA SER A 79 -16.52 -13.02 -12.09
C SER A 79 -16.07 -12.94 -13.56
N ARG A 80 -16.57 -11.94 -14.31
CA ARG A 80 -16.25 -11.76 -15.74
C ARG A 80 -14.87 -11.13 -15.96
N LYS A 81 -14.37 -10.31 -15.03
CA LYS A 81 -12.99 -9.81 -15.03
C LYS A 81 -11.97 -10.91 -14.67
N LEU A 82 -12.30 -11.79 -13.73
CA LEU A 82 -11.47 -12.95 -13.38
C LEU A 82 -11.37 -13.97 -14.54
N LEU A 83 -12.45 -14.15 -15.32
CA LEU A 83 -12.45 -15.01 -16.51
C LEU A 83 -11.60 -14.45 -17.67
N MET A 84 -11.52 -13.11 -17.79
CA MET A 84 -10.66 -12.44 -18.78
C MET A 84 -9.18 -12.44 -18.36
N TRP A 85 -8.88 -12.59 -17.06
CA TRP A 85 -7.52 -12.69 -16.51
C TRP A 85 -6.84 -14.04 -16.85
N VAL A 86 -7.61 -15.13 -16.96
CA VAL A 86 -7.07 -16.46 -17.28
C VAL A 86 -6.72 -16.62 -18.78
N LEU A 87 -7.17 -15.73 -19.67
CA LEU A 87 -7.21 -15.98 -21.13
C LEU A 87 -6.35 -15.06 -22.04
N GLY A 88 -5.30 -14.40 -21.53
CA GLY A 88 -4.17 -13.94 -22.39
C GLY A 88 -3.76 -12.47 -22.28
N HIS A 89 -2.75 -11.94 -23.01
CA HIS A 89 -1.56 -12.48 -23.69
C HIS A 89 -0.68 -11.27 -24.11
N HIS A 90 0.61 -11.53 -24.36
CA HIS A 90 1.65 -10.82 -25.12
C HIS A 90 1.42 -9.45 -25.86
N ARG A 91 2.47 -8.60 -25.72
CA ARG A 91 3.17 -7.69 -26.69
C ARG A 91 3.08 -6.16 -26.56
N ASP A 92 4.31 -5.63 -26.60
CA ASP A 92 4.85 -4.38 -27.16
C ASP A 92 4.82 -3.08 -26.33
N GLY A 93 5.99 -2.42 -26.35
CA GLY A 93 6.29 -1.18 -25.63
C GLY A 93 6.85 -0.05 -26.52
N LEU A 94 7.22 1.02 -25.80
CA LEU A 94 8.01 2.22 -26.15
C LEU A 94 7.32 3.34 -26.97
N ALA A 95 6.95 4.46 -26.30
CA ALA A 95 7.82 5.63 -26.06
C ALA A 95 7.04 6.84 -25.48
N GLY A 96 7.58 7.53 -24.46
CA GLY A 96 7.20 8.91 -24.10
C GLY A 96 7.03 9.21 -22.59
N ASP A 97 7.73 10.24 -22.12
CA ASP A 97 7.84 10.80 -20.76
C ASP A 97 6.63 10.74 -19.79
N ARG A 98 6.97 10.43 -18.52
CA ARG A 98 6.27 10.73 -17.23
C ARG A 98 4.86 10.14 -17.01
N ARG A 99 4.77 9.46 -15.85
CA ARG A 99 3.57 8.94 -15.15
C ARG A 99 2.90 7.74 -15.80
N GLU A 100 3.30 6.54 -15.38
CA GLU A 100 2.36 5.42 -15.30
C GLU A 100 1.52 5.57 -14.03
N GLU A 101 0.42 6.29 -14.15
CA GLU A 101 -0.80 5.94 -13.41
C GLU A 101 -1.70 5.17 -14.37
N ALA A 102 -2.10 3.98 -13.92
CA ALA A 102 -2.97 3.00 -14.57
C ALA A 102 -2.37 2.22 -15.76
N GLY A 103 -2.01 0.96 -15.53
CA GLY A 103 -1.76 0.01 -16.61
C GLY A 103 -1.17 -1.31 -16.12
N THR A 104 -1.90 -2.39 -16.32
CA THR A 104 -1.58 -3.81 -16.05
C THR A 104 -1.85 -4.31 -14.62
N THR A 105 -2.80 -5.25 -14.52
CA THR A 105 -3.10 -6.06 -13.33
C THR A 105 -2.13 -7.22 -13.13
N ASP A 106 -1.17 -7.38 -14.06
CA ASP A 106 -0.21 -8.47 -14.05
C ASP A 106 1.18 -7.92 -13.74
N PRO A 107 1.95 -8.59 -12.87
CA PRO A 107 3.36 -8.26 -12.68
C PRO A 107 4.07 -8.29 -14.04
N PRO A 108 4.94 -7.31 -14.36
CA PRO A 108 5.75 -7.43 -15.56
C PRO A 108 6.63 -8.69 -15.45
N ALA A 109 6.64 -9.50 -16.52
CA ALA A 109 7.30 -10.79 -16.56
C ALA A 109 8.82 -10.62 -16.56
N TYR A 110 9.41 -10.76 -15.37
CA TYR A 110 10.84 -10.98 -15.20
C TYR A 110 10.98 -12.38 -14.59
N ASN A 111 11.89 -13.19 -15.12
CA ASN A 111 12.28 -14.41 -14.43
C ASN A 111 13.42 -14.01 -13.49
N ALA A 112 13.23 -14.17 -12.18
CA ALA A 112 14.39 -14.14 -11.29
C ALA A 112 15.36 -15.24 -11.73
N THR A 113 16.65 -15.08 -11.46
CA THR A 113 17.68 -16.01 -11.96
C THR A 113 18.58 -16.56 -10.86
N CYS A 114 18.32 -16.14 -9.60
CA CYS A 114 19.12 -16.50 -8.44
C CYS A 114 18.27 -17.14 -7.34
N ASN A 115 18.80 -18.19 -6.73
CA ASN A 115 18.30 -18.71 -5.45
C ASN A 115 18.36 -17.60 -4.38
N GLY A 116 17.36 -17.57 -3.50
CA GLY A 116 17.19 -16.48 -2.53
C GLY A 116 16.55 -15.20 -3.08
N SER A 117 16.12 -15.18 -4.34
CA SER A 117 15.21 -14.14 -4.87
C SER A 117 13.78 -14.43 -4.43
N GLY A 118 13.03 -13.40 -4.06
CA GLY A 118 11.68 -13.53 -3.54
C GLY A 118 10.89 -12.22 -3.68
N TYR A 119 9.84 -12.12 -2.87
CA TYR A 119 8.98 -10.95 -2.82
C TYR A 119 8.77 -10.46 -1.39
N PHE A 120 8.78 -9.14 -1.24
CA PHE A 120 8.21 -8.49 -0.06
C PHE A 120 6.90 -7.83 -0.45
N ILE A 121 5.85 -8.02 0.33
CA ILE A 121 4.52 -7.47 0.08
C ILE A 121 4.18 -6.48 1.19
N ASP A 122 4.00 -5.20 0.83
CA ASP A 122 3.37 -4.16 1.65
C ASP A 122 1.89 -4.14 1.33
N TRP A 123 1.08 -4.59 2.29
CA TRP A 123 -0.37 -4.57 2.17
C TRP A 123 -0.96 -3.38 2.91
N GLY A 124 -1.07 -2.27 2.18
CA GLY A 124 -1.66 -1.03 2.67
C GLY A 124 -3.17 -0.97 2.50
N SER A 125 -3.79 0.06 3.11
CA SER A 125 -5.22 0.34 2.96
C SER A 125 -5.65 0.65 1.52
N SER A 126 -4.73 1.14 0.70
CA SER A 126 -5.00 1.54 -0.69
C SER A 126 -4.63 0.47 -1.73
N GLY A 127 -4.22 -0.71 -1.29
CA GLY A 127 -3.82 -1.81 -2.16
C GLY A 127 -2.55 -2.51 -1.69
N MET A 128 -2.09 -3.44 -2.52
CA MET A 128 -0.92 -4.25 -2.25
C MET A 128 0.24 -3.78 -3.12
N LYS A 129 1.34 -3.32 -2.52
CA LYS A 129 2.61 -3.08 -3.23
C LYS A 129 3.48 -4.32 -3.12
N VAL A 130 4.09 -4.71 -4.24
CA VAL A 130 4.97 -5.87 -4.31
C VAL A 130 6.36 -5.41 -4.69
N TYR A 131 7.33 -5.74 -3.83
CA TYR A 131 8.75 -5.48 -4.04
C TYR A 131 9.43 -6.80 -4.40
N ARG A 132 10.27 -6.76 -5.42
CA ARG A 132 11.20 -7.85 -5.71
C ARG A 132 12.38 -7.71 -4.75
N VAL A 133 12.79 -8.82 -4.14
CA VAL A 133 13.84 -8.81 -3.12
C VAL A 133 14.80 -9.98 -3.28
N HIS A 134 15.97 -9.87 -2.64
CA HIS A 134 16.89 -10.98 -2.44
C HIS A 134 17.42 -11.01 -0.99
N ARG A 135 17.87 -12.18 -0.55
CA ARG A 135 18.47 -12.35 0.79
C ARG A 135 19.86 -11.70 0.88
N ARG A 136 20.11 -10.99 1.98
CA ARG A 136 21.38 -10.30 2.32
C ARG A 136 22.47 -11.22 2.87
N ARG A 137 22.10 -12.43 3.29
CA ARG A 137 23.03 -13.43 3.83
C ARG A 137 23.04 -14.63 2.90
N ALA A 138 24.24 -15.03 2.52
CA ALA A 138 24.50 -16.28 1.85
C ALA A 138 24.25 -17.47 2.80
N PRO A 139 24.05 -18.68 2.26
CA PRO A 139 23.86 -19.90 3.05
C PRO A 139 25.03 -20.23 4.00
N ASP A 140 26.23 -19.76 3.67
CA ASP A 140 27.45 -19.91 4.48
C ASP A 140 27.55 -18.91 5.64
N GLY A 141 26.53 -18.06 5.84
CA GLY A 141 26.48 -17.04 6.88
C GLY A 141 27.27 -15.77 6.55
N SER A 142 27.91 -15.67 5.39
CA SER A 142 28.56 -14.45 4.94
C SER A 142 27.51 -13.39 4.56
N SER A 143 27.75 -12.14 4.99
CA SER A 143 26.91 -11.02 4.55
C SER A 143 27.35 -10.60 3.16
N THR A 144 26.42 -10.54 2.21
CA THR A 144 26.71 -10.12 0.84
C THR A 144 26.49 -8.62 0.62
N GLY A 145 26.12 -7.88 1.67
CA GLY A 145 25.83 -6.44 1.56
C GLY A 145 24.63 -6.14 0.66
N GLU A 146 24.44 -4.87 0.31
CA GLU A 146 23.57 -4.50 -0.82
C GLU A 146 24.35 -4.75 -2.11
N LEU A 147 23.75 -5.45 -3.08
CA LEU A 147 24.38 -5.66 -4.39
C LEU A 147 24.43 -4.32 -5.16
N PRO A 148 25.51 -4.04 -5.91
CA PRO A 148 25.54 -2.91 -6.84
C PRO A 148 24.37 -2.95 -7.82
N LEU A 149 23.89 -1.77 -8.26
CA LEU A 149 22.78 -1.64 -9.21
C LEU A 149 23.02 -2.45 -10.50
N GLU A 150 24.28 -2.52 -10.95
CA GLU A 150 24.71 -3.27 -12.12
C GLU A 150 24.64 -4.80 -11.97
N ASP A 151 24.59 -5.30 -10.74
CA ASP A 151 24.48 -6.72 -10.41
C ASP A 151 23.03 -7.17 -10.22
N LEU A 152 22.06 -6.28 -10.48
CA LEU A 152 20.64 -6.49 -10.29
C LEU A 152 19.88 -6.43 -11.62
N VAL A 153 18.81 -7.21 -11.73
CA VAL A 153 17.96 -7.26 -12.92
C VAL A 153 17.37 -5.86 -13.16
N LYS A 154 17.55 -5.32 -14.37
CA LYS A 154 17.02 -4.00 -14.74
C LYS A 154 15.51 -3.94 -14.50
N GLY A 155 15.05 -2.88 -13.81
CA GLY A 155 13.64 -2.70 -13.44
C GLY A 155 13.20 -3.51 -12.22
N SER A 156 14.05 -4.38 -11.64
CA SER A 156 13.67 -5.16 -10.46
C SER A 156 13.59 -4.33 -9.17
N PHE A 157 14.08 -3.10 -9.18
CA PHE A 157 13.93 -2.16 -8.07
C PHE A 157 12.58 -1.46 -8.02
N GLU A 158 11.84 -1.49 -9.12
CA GLU A 158 10.52 -0.89 -9.22
C GLU A 158 9.53 -1.80 -8.50
N ASP A 159 8.83 -1.25 -7.52
CA ASP A 159 7.62 -1.84 -6.99
C ASP A 159 6.47 -1.66 -7.97
N TYR A 160 5.48 -2.53 -7.88
CA TYR A 160 4.22 -2.35 -8.57
C TYR A 160 3.08 -2.50 -7.59
N LYS A 161 2.02 -1.72 -7.84
CA LYS A 161 0.87 -1.61 -6.95
C LYS A 161 -0.36 -2.28 -7.57
N LEU A 162 -0.84 -3.31 -6.89
CA LEU A 162 -2.11 -3.97 -7.20
C LEU A 162 -3.24 -3.29 -6.43
N SER A 163 -4.05 -2.51 -7.15
CA SER A 163 -5.24 -1.85 -6.63
C SER A 163 -6.39 -2.84 -6.38
N GLY A 164 -7.23 -2.57 -5.38
CA GLY A 164 -8.42 -3.38 -5.10
C GLY A 164 -8.14 -4.68 -4.32
N VAL A 165 -6.90 -4.90 -3.90
CA VAL A 165 -6.47 -6.02 -3.06
C VAL A 165 -6.34 -5.50 -1.61
N ASN A 166 -7.25 -5.90 -0.73
CA ASN A 166 -7.42 -5.39 0.64
C ASN A 166 -8.02 -6.46 1.58
N ALA A 167 -8.39 -6.10 2.81
CA ALA A 167 -8.99 -7.01 3.79
C ALA A 167 -10.26 -7.74 3.30
N GLU A 168 -10.99 -7.16 2.35
CA GLU A 168 -12.21 -7.75 1.77
C GLU A 168 -11.94 -8.73 0.62
N SER A 169 -10.68 -8.87 0.21
CA SER A 169 -10.32 -9.76 -0.89
C SER A 169 -10.64 -11.20 -0.54
N SER A 170 -11.24 -11.94 -1.49
CA SER A 170 -11.55 -13.34 -1.26
C SER A 170 -10.26 -14.16 -1.17
N PRO A 171 -10.23 -15.23 -0.35
CA PRO A 171 -9.09 -16.14 -0.29
C PRO A 171 -8.59 -16.62 -1.65
N ALA A 172 -9.51 -16.96 -2.56
CA ALA A 172 -9.18 -17.41 -3.91
C ALA A 172 -8.50 -16.32 -4.76
N ALA A 173 -8.90 -15.05 -4.61
CA ALA A 173 -8.25 -13.95 -5.32
C ALA A 173 -6.82 -13.73 -4.80
N VAL A 174 -6.61 -13.82 -3.49
CA VAL A 174 -5.28 -13.72 -2.88
C VAL A 174 -4.38 -14.87 -3.32
N GLN A 175 -4.89 -16.11 -3.29
CA GLN A 175 -4.14 -17.28 -3.75
C GLN A 175 -3.76 -17.17 -5.23
N ALA A 176 -4.68 -16.74 -6.10
CA ALA A 176 -4.38 -16.55 -7.53
C ALA A 176 -3.26 -15.53 -7.76
N ILE A 177 -3.21 -14.46 -6.96
CA ILE A 177 -2.12 -13.48 -6.99
C ILE A 177 -0.81 -14.14 -6.56
N LEU A 178 -0.79 -14.86 -5.42
CA LEU A 178 0.40 -15.53 -4.91
C LEU A 178 0.93 -16.61 -5.86
N ASP A 179 0.04 -17.39 -6.49
CA ASP A 179 0.36 -18.36 -7.54
C ASP A 179 0.98 -17.68 -8.77
N GLY A 180 0.48 -16.50 -9.14
CA GLY A 180 1.07 -15.67 -10.20
C GLY A 180 2.49 -15.22 -9.84
N LEU A 181 2.71 -14.72 -8.62
CA LEU A 181 4.05 -14.35 -8.14
C LEU A 181 5.00 -15.55 -8.15
N LEU A 182 4.52 -16.71 -7.70
CA LEU A 182 5.27 -17.96 -7.65
C LEU A 182 5.80 -18.38 -9.03
N GLN A 183 5.00 -18.22 -10.08
CA GLN A 183 5.38 -18.56 -11.46
C GLN A 183 6.55 -17.71 -12.01
N HIS A 184 6.80 -16.54 -11.41
CA HIS A 184 7.89 -15.64 -11.80
C HIS A 184 9.21 -15.92 -11.07
N LEU A 185 9.23 -16.84 -10.10
CA LEU A 185 10.45 -17.26 -9.42
C LEU A 185 11.17 -18.41 -10.16
N PRO A 186 12.51 -18.37 -10.27
CA PRO A 186 13.29 -19.41 -10.93
C PRO A 186 13.12 -20.73 -10.18
N GLY A 187 12.70 -21.78 -10.90
CA GLY A 187 12.55 -23.12 -10.34
C GLY A 187 11.30 -23.31 -9.45
N GLY A 188 10.39 -22.34 -9.40
CA GLY A 188 9.23 -22.35 -8.49
C GLY A 188 9.63 -22.26 -7.00
N ALA A 189 8.68 -22.43 -6.08
CA ALA A 189 8.96 -22.58 -4.64
C ALA A 189 9.50 -23.99 -4.34
N THR A 190 10.51 -24.43 -5.10
CA THR A 190 11.22 -25.64 -4.72
C THR A 190 12.00 -25.32 -3.45
N ALA A 191 11.74 -26.12 -2.41
CA ALA A 191 12.36 -26.08 -1.10
C ALA A 191 13.85 -26.46 -1.17
N ALA A 192 14.64 -25.72 -1.94
CA ALA A 192 16.07 -25.68 -1.72
C ALA A 192 16.28 -25.17 -0.29
N ALA A 193 17.34 -25.64 0.38
CA ALA A 193 17.78 -25.09 1.66
C ALA A 193 17.98 -23.55 1.62
N ASP A 194 18.08 -23.01 0.40
CA ASP A 194 18.29 -21.63 0.00
C ASP A 194 17.10 -21.04 -0.80
N GLY A 195 15.89 -21.57 -0.59
CA GLY A 195 14.66 -21.15 -1.28
C GLY A 195 14.35 -19.64 -1.12
N PRO A 196 13.34 -19.13 -1.85
CA PRO A 196 12.88 -17.75 -1.70
C PRO A 196 12.68 -17.37 -0.22
N ASP A 197 13.09 -16.19 0.18
CA ASP A 197 12.81 -15.68 1.52
C ASP A 197 12.07 -14.36 1.35
N GLY A 198 10.75 -14.45 1.32
CA GLY A 198 9.87 -13.31 1.23
C GLY A 198 9.19 -12.99 2.56
N ALA A 199 8.44 -11.90 2.57
CA ALA A 199 7.48 -11.61 3.64
C ALA A 199 6.27 -10.87 3.07
N ALA A 200 5.14 -11.00 3.74
CA ALA A 200 3.94 -10.21 3.47
C ALA A 200 3.49 -9.54 4.76
N LEU A 201 3.49 -8.21 4.80
CA LEU A 201 3.11 -7.47 6.00
C LEU A 201 2.01 -6.47 5.64
N ALA A 202 1.00 -6.39 6.49
CA ALA A 202 -0.05 -5.40 6.33
C ALA A 202 0.02 -4.30 7.38
N THR A 203 -0.58 -3.16 7.07
CA THR A 203 -0.64 -1.99 7.96
C THR A 203 -2.09 -1.69 8.37
N ALA A 204 -2.40 -0.42 8.63
CA ALA A 204 -3.69 0.07 9.09
C ALA A 204 -4.90 -0.50 8.34
N GLY A 205 -4.81 -0.71 7.02
CA GLY A 205 -5.93 -1.24 6.23
C GLY A 205 -6.48 -2.58 6.73
N MET A 206 -5.62 -3.45 7.24
CA MET A 206 -6.04 -4.72 7.85
C MET A 206 -6.42 -4.56 9.33
N ARG A 207 -5.83 -3.58 10.03
CA ARG A 207 -6.21 -3.23 11.41
C ARG A 207 -7.65 -2.74 11.53
N LEU A 208 -8.18 -2.08 10.50
CA LEU A 208 -9.58 -1.62 10.45
C LEU A 208 -10.60 -2.77 10.44
N GLU A 209 -10.20 -3.99 10.05
CA GLU A 209 -11.08 -5.11 9.78
C GLU A 209 -10.48 -6.42 10.32
N PRO A 210 -10.24 -6.53 11.64
CA PRO A 210 -9.41 -7.58 12.23
C PRO A 210 -9.91 -9.00 11.91
N GLU A 211 -11.23 -9.25 11.96
CA GLU A 211 -11.77 -10.58 11.64
C GLU A 211 -11.62 -10.95 10.16
N ARG A 212 -11.64 -9.96 9.26
CA ARG A 212 -11.40 -10.19 7.83
C ARG A 212 -9.92 -10.42 7.58
N ALA A 213 -9.06 -9.64 8.23
CA ALA A 213 -7.62 -9.80 8.19
C ALA A 213 -7.21 -11.20 8.67
N ASP A 214 -7.76 -11.70 9.78
CA ASP A 214 -7.47 -13.05 10.30
C ASP A 214 -7.81 -14.15 9.28
N ARG A 215 -8.97 -14.05 8.60
CA ARG A 215 -9.35 -15.01 7.55
C ARG A 215 -8.41 -14.94 6.34
N LEU A 216 -8.00 -13.74 5.97
CA LEU A 216 -7.05 -13.52 4.89
C LEU A 216 -5.69 -14.11 5.25
N TRP A 217 -5.16 -13.82 6.45
CA TRP A 217 -3.88 -14.36 6.91
C TRP A 217 -3.89 -15.87 7.04
N ALA A 218 -4.97 -16.46 7.57
CA ALA A 218 -5.12 -17.92 7.57
C ALA A 218 -5.01 -18.53 6.16
N SER A 219 -5.52 -17.82 5.15
CA SER A 219 -5.43 -18.25 3.74
C SER A 219 -4.00 -18.12 3.19
N VAL A 220 -3.30 -17.02 3.51
CA VAL A 220 -1.89 -16.80 3.14
C VAL A 220 -0.98 -17.83 3.82
N GLN A 221 -1.21 -18.10 5.11
CA GLN A 221 -0.45 -19.08 5.90
C GLN A 221 -0.65 -20.49 5.37
N THR A 222 -1.89 -20.89 5.08
CA THR A 222 -2.20 -22.19 4.46
C THR A 222 -1.51 -22.33 3.09
N TRP A 223 -1.56 -21.26 2.29
CA TRP A 223 -0.87 -21.24 0.99
C TRP A 223 0.65 -21.34 1.16
N SER A 224 1.24 -20.63 2.12
CA SER A 224 2.67 -20.65 2.42
C SER A 224 3.15 -22.03 2.91
N GLN A 225 2.34 -22.74 3.70
CA GLN A 225 2.63 -24.12 4.11
C GLN A 225 2.71 -25.08 2.92
N ALA A 226 1.90 -24.87 1.88
CA ALA A 226 1.94 -25.65 0.64
C ALA A 226 3.11 -25.27 -0.28
N HIS A 227 3.70 -24.10 -0.08
CA HIS A 227 4.82 -23.55 -0.85
C HIS A 227 5.98 -23.18 0.09
N PRO A 228 6.57 -24.18 0.79
CA PRO A 228 7.57 -23.93 1.81
C PRO A 228 8.77 -23.18 1.23
N GLY A 229 9.20 -22.13 1.95
CA GLY A 229 10.25 -21.24 1.47
C GLY A 229 9.77 -20.26 0.40
N PHE A 230 8.50 -19.84 0.39
CA PHE A 230 8.11 -18.60 -0.28
C PHE A 230 8.15 -17.41 0.68
N PHE A 231 7.54 -17.58 1.86
CA PHE A 231 7.62 -16.66 2.98
C PHE A 231 8.34 -17.35 4.14
N GLY A 232 9.44 -16.75 4.63
CA GLY A 232 10.36 -17.40 5.56
C GLY A 232 9.71 -17.99 6.81
N ARG A 233 9.15 -17.13 7.68
CA ARG A 233 8.45 -17.52 8.92
C ARG A 233 6.95 -17.27 8.78
N CYS A 234 6.32 -17.88 7.79
CA CYS A 234 4.88 -17.83 7.60
C CYS A 234 4.26 -19.23 7.62
N GLY A 235 3.31 -19.48 8.53
CA GLY A 235 2.60 -20.76 8.62
C GLY A 235 3.44 -21.91 9.19
N HIS A 236 4.62 -21.63 9.77
CA HIS A 236 5.49 -22.63 10.38
C HIS A 236 5.64 -22.41 11.89
N GLY A 237 4.66 -22.87 12.68
CA GLY A 237 4.71 -22.82 14.15
C GLY A 237 3.93 -21.65 14.75
N THR A 238 4.47 -21.03 15.81
CA THR A 238 3.78 -19.98 16.59
C THR A 238 4.20 -18.55 16.26
N ASP A 239 5.20 -18.36 15.38
CA ASP A 239 5.75 -17.05 15.05
C ASP A 239 5.53 -16.75 13.57
N ASP A 240 4.33 -16.30 13.21
CA ASP A 240 3.95 -15.86 11.84
C ASP A 240 4.54 -14.47 11.52
N ALA A 241 5.79 -14.23 11.93
CA ALA A 241 6.45 -12.94 11.88
C ALA A 241 6.57 -12.36 10.46
N ASP A 242 6.54 -13.21 9.43
CA ASP A 242 6.69 -12.82 8.03
C ASP A 242 5.36 -12.85 7.24
N CYS A 243 4.22 -13.14 7.88
CA CYS A 243 2.89 -12.98 7.29
C CYS A 243 1.83 -12.56 8.32
N ARG A 244 1.77 -11.25 8.58
CA ARG A 244 0.88 -10.69 9.60
C ARG A 244 0.60 -9.20 9.39
N THR A 245 -0.39 -8.71 10.10
CA THR A 245 -0.60 -7.26 10.28
C THR A 245 0.40 -6.72 11.30
N LEU A 246 1.06 -5.60 10.97
CA LEU A 246 1.88 -4.84 11.90
C LEU A 246 1.00 -4.12 12.92
N ALA A 247 1.43 -4.13 14.18
CA ALA A 247 0.85 -3.24 15.16
C ALA A 247 1.28 -1.78 14.89
N GLY A 248 0.47 -0.83 15.32
CA GLY A 248 0.69 0.59 14.98
C GLY A 248 2.02 1.15 15.46
N ALA A 249 2.45 0.82 16.69
CA ALA A 249 3.74 1.27 17.20
C ALA A 249 4.93 0.62 16.46
N GLU A 250 4.77 -0.60 15.95
CA GLU A 250 5.79 -1.26 15.15
C GLU A 250 5.94 -0.61 13.76
N GLU A 251 4.82 -0.29 13.10
CA GLU A 251 4.80 0.47 11.85
C GLU A 251 5.47 1.84 12.03
N ALA A 252 5.14 2.56 13.10
CA ALA A 252 5.77 3.82 13.48
C ALA A 252 7.30 3.69 13.67
N ALA A 253 7.77 2.58 14.26
CA ALA A 253 9.20 2.31 14.42
C ALA A 253 9.90 2.14 13.07
N TYR A 254 9.29 1.43 12.11
CA TYR A 254 9.84 1.27 10.77
C TYR A 254 9.87 2.59 10.01
N GLU A 255 8.80 3.39 10.05
CA GLU A 255 8.77 4.71 9.43
C GLU A 255 9.86 5.64 9.97
N LEU A 256 10.00 5.71 11.29
CA LEU A 256 11.01 6.55 11.92
C LEU A 256 12.43 6.09 11.55
N ARG A 257 12.72 4.79 11.61
CA ARG A 257 14.03 4.26 11.19
C ARG A 257 14.33 4.60 9.74
N SER A 258 13.34 4.49 8.86
CA SER A 258 13.46 4.83 7.44
C SER A 258 13.79 6.32 7.26
N ALA A 259 13.06 7.20 7.94
CA ALA A 259 13.32 8.64 7.92
C ALA A 259 14.73 8.99 8.40
N LEU A 260 15.20 8.36 9.49
CA LEU A 260 16.50 8.63 10.11
C LEU A 260 17.70 8.18 9.26
N ARG A 261 17.52 7.27 8.29
CA ARG A 261 18.58 6.89 7.35
C ARG A 261 18.82 7.90 6.24
N SER A 262 17.86 8.78 5.98
CA SER A 262 18.05 9.85 5.01
C SER A 262 19.10 10.85 5.50
N ARG A 263 19.70 11.62 4.59
CA ARG A 263 20.62 12.71 4.95
C ARG A 263 20.00 13.68 5.96
N LEU A 264 18.73 14.04 5.75
CA LEU A 264 17.98 14.91 6.66
C LEU A 264 17.74 14.23 8.01
N GLY A 265 17.59 12.91 8.03
CA GLY A 265 17.49 12.10 9.24
C GLY A 265 18.77 12.14 10.08
N VAL A 266 19.92 12.06 9.43
CA VAL A 266 21.21 12.25 10.09
C VAL A 266 21.32 13.66 10.69
N GLU A 267 20.88 14.70 9.97
CA GLU A 267 20.83 16.08 10.48
C GLU A 267 19.87 16.25 11.68
N LEU A 268 18.76 15.48 11.69
CA LEU A 268 17.82 15.42 12.81
C LEU A 268 18.45 14.78 14.06
N GLU A 269 19.23 13.71 13.89
CA GLU A 269 19.89 13.00 15.01
C GLU A 269 21.14 13.71 15.55
N GLN A 270 21.92 14.38 14.70
CA GLN A 270 23.22 14.97 15.05
C GLN A 270 23.16 15.99 16.19
N GLY A 271 21.99 16.54 16.50
CA GLY A 271 21.81 17.48 17.61
C GLY A 271 21.85 16.83 19.00
N GLY A 272 21.64 15.51 19.12
CA GLY A 272 21.40 14.85 20.42
C GLY A 272 20.22 15.44 21.21
N ARG A 273 19.38 16.24 20.54
CA ARG A 273 18.24 16.96 21.11
C ARG A 273 16.98 16.13 20.96
N PRO A 274 15.98 16.31 21.84
CA PRO A 274 14.63 15.81 21.63
C PRO A 274 14.10 16.24 20.25
N PHE A 275 13.52 15.29 19.54
CA PHE A 275 12.83 15.53 18.29
C PHE A 275 11.59 14.63 18.22
N GLY A 276 10.66 15.03 17.37
CA GLY A 276 9.46 14.26 17.06
C GLY A 276 9.42 13.84 15.59
N PHE A 277 8.47 12.97 15.27
CA PHE A 277 8.00 12.76 13.91
C PHE A 277 6.49 12.58 13.91
N ALA A 278 5.87 12.93 12.79
CA ALA A 278 4.47 12.65 12.51
C ALA A 278 4.32 12.15 11.07
N SER A 279 3.66 11.01 10.89
CA SER A 279 3.26 10.44 9.60
C SER A 279 1.76 10.32 9.57
N ALA A 280 1.13 10.73 8.46
CA ALA A 280 -0.29 10.51 8.23
C ALA A 280 -0.47 9.74 6.93
N GLY A 281 -0.81 8.45 7.07
CA GLY A 281 -1.27 7.61 5.97
C GLY A 281 -2.78 7.80 5.72
N GLY A 282 -3.37 6.91 4.92
CA GLY A 282 -4.82 6.96 4.64
C GLY A 282 -5.69 6.54 5.83
N ALA A 283 -5.26 5.55 6.61
CA ALA A 283 -6.06 4.95 7.69
C ALA A 283 -5.51 5.17 9.11
N SER A 284 -4.20 5.24 9.28
CA SER A 284 -3.57 5.61 10.56
C SER A 284 -2.63 6.80 10.43
N LEU A 285 -2.35 7.37 11.59
CA LEU A 285 -1.33 8.37 11.83
C LEU A 285 -0.35 7.82 12.86
N GLN A 286 0.94 8.04 12.65
CA GLN A 286 2.01 7.65 13.55
C GLN A 286 2.69 8.88 14.12
N VAL A 287 2.90 8.89 15.43
CA VAL A 287 3.68 9.89 16.17
C VAL A 287 4.82 9.17 16.85
N GLY A 288 6.01 9.76 16.83
CA GLY A 288 7.06 9.32 17.72
C GLY A 288 7.87 10.48 18.27
N VAL A 289 8.28 10.36 19.52
CA VAL A 289 9.04 11.40 20.21
C VAL A 289 10.21 10.77 20.96
N ARG A 290 11.39 11.34 20.75
CA ARG A 290 12.57 11.04 21.56
C ARG A 290 12.69 12.04 22.70
N GLY A 291 13.01 11.54 23.89
CA GLY A 291 13.14 12.36 25.08
C GLY A 291 13.65 11.56 26.27
N PRO A 292 13.60 12.15 27.47
CA PRO A 292 13.99 11.47 28.71
C PRO A 292 13.15 10.21 28.92
N GLU A 293 13.81 9.06 29.12
CA GLU A 293 13.14 7.75 29.22
C GLU A 293 12.04 7.70 30.29
N ALA A 294 12.25 8.36 31.43
CA ALA A 294 11.24 8.46 32.49
C ALA A 294 9.96 9.19 32.03
N GLU A 295 10.08 10.22 31.20
CA GLU A 295 8.95 10.95 30.62
C GLU A 295 8.25 10.12 29.54
N LEU A 296 9.00 9.41 28.69
CA LEU A 296 8.43 8.51 27.67
C LEU A 296 7.53 7.46 28.32
N HIS A 297 8.02 6.78 29.36
CA HIS A 297 7.23 5.79 30.09
C HIS A 297 6.07 6.41 30.87
N ARG A 298 6.22 7.65 31.36
CA ARG A 298 5.12 8.35 32.03
C ARG A 298 4.02 8.71 31.04
N CYS A 299 4.35 9.31 29.90
CA CYS A 299 3.39 9.60 28.84
C CYS A 299 2.65 8.33 28.40
N ARG A 300 3.39 7.23 28.10
CA ARG A 300 2.76 5.94 27.77
C ARG A 300 1.75 5.47 28.83
N ARG A 301 2.06 5.61 30.12
CA ARG A 301 1.14 5.25 31.21
C ARG A 301 -0.07 6.18 31.27
N ASP A 302 0.13 7.48 31.04
CA ASP A 302 -0.93 8.48 31.08
C ASP A 302 -1.92 8.32 29.91
N LEU A 303 -1.48 7.75 28.77
CA LEU A 303 -2.40 7.30 27.70
C LEU A 303 -3.38 6.21 28.16
N GLY A 304 -3.08 5.53 29.28
CA GLY A 304 -3.99 4.61 29.95
C GLY A 304 -4.20 3.29 29.22
N ALA A 305 -5.25 2.56 29.63
CA ALA A 305 -5.69 1.37 28.92
C ALA A 305 -6.34 1.78 27.60
N LEU A 306 -5.71 1.36 26.51
CA LEU A 306 -6.12 1.64 25.16
C LEU A 306 -6.96 0.46 24.65
N ASP A 307 -7.98 0.73 23.84
CA ASP A 307 -8.75 -0.33 23.19
C ASP A 307 -7.80 -1.15 22.30
N THR A 308 -7.85 -2.47 22.45
CA THR A 308 -6.95 -3.40 21.75
C THR A 308 -7.62 -4.14 20.61
N HIS A 309 -8.90 -3.89 20.33
CA HIS A 309 -9.68 -4.62 19.33
C HIS A 309 -9.08 -4.44 17.92
N PHE A 310 -8.81 -3.19 17.54
CA PHE A 310 -8.28 -2.87 16.21
C PHE A 310 -6.75 -2.74 16.20
N ASP A 311 -6.13 -2.32 17.32
CA ASP A 311 -4.68 -2.17 17.40
C ASP A 311 -4.13 -2.51 18.80
N PRO A 312 -3.79 -3.78 19.05
CA PRO A 312 -3.40 -4.24 20.38
C PRO A 312 -2.11 -3.62 20.91
N TRP A 313 -1.24 -3.07 20.04
CA TRP A 313 0.00 -2.38 20.44
C TRP A 313 0.16 -1.04 19.72
N ARG A 314 -0.82 -0.16 19.93
CA ARG A 314 -0.79 1.18 19.36
C ARG A 314 0.16 2.16 20.04
N ALA A 315 0.60 1.91 21.27
CA ALA A 315 1.55 2.77 21.97
C ALA A 315 2.64 1.97 22.71
N ASP A 316 3.90 2.26 22.41
CA ASP A 316 5.04 1.59 23.05
C ASP A 316 6.25 2.52 23.20
N VAL A 317 7.14 2.17 24.14
CA VAL A 317 8.46 2.80 24.26
C VAL A 317 9.48 1.78 23.76
N ALA A 318 10.04 2.04 22.59
CA ALA A 318 10.95 1.13 21.90
C ALA A 318 12.31 1.77 21.62
N GLN A 319 13.32 0.94 21.38
CA GLN A 319 14.66 1.40 21.00
C GLN A 319 14.71 1.61 19.48
N VAL A 320 14.79 2.86 19.04
CA VAL A 320 14.95 3.24 17.63
C VAL A 320 16.38 3.74 17.43
N ASN A 321 17.19 3.03 16.66
CA ASN A 321 18.64 3.25 16.55
C ASN A 321 19.35 3.26 17.92
N GLY A 322 18.89 2.42 18.86
CA GLY A 322 19.47 2.32 20.21
C GLY A 322 19.12 3.49 21.15
N VAL A 323 18.14 4.33 20.78
CA VAL A 323 17.64 5.43 21.62
C VAL A 323 16.17 5.18 21.96
N PRO A 324 15.78 5.29 23.25
CA PRO A 324 14.39 5.10 23.65
C PRO A 324 13.51 6.18 23.00
N THR A 325 12.42 5.73 22.41
CA THR A 325 11.48 6.55 21.66
C THR A 325 10.06 6.10 22.02
N LEU A 326 9.19 7.04 22.38
CA LEU A 326 7.77 6.76 22.48
C LEU A 326 7.19 6.75 21.07
N LEU A 327 6.46 5.71 20.72
CA LEU A 327 5.80 5.51 19.43
C LEU A 327 4.30 5.33 19.70
N VAL A 328 3.47 6.10 19.01
CA VAL A 328 2.01 6.05 19.15
C VAL A 328 1.37 6.03 17.77
N SER A 329 0.41 5.14 17.55
CA SER A 329 -0.44 5.10 16.38
C SER A 329 -1.86 5.50 16.75
N PHE A 330 -2.38 6.46 16.01
CA PHE A 330 -3.77 6.86 15.98
C PHE A 330 -4.41 6.17 14.77
N LEU A 331 -5.47 5.41 14.98
CA LEU A 331 -6.19 4.69 13.93
C LEU A 331 -7.60 5.25 13.89
N SER A 332 -8.12 5.56 12.69
CA SER A 332 -9.48 6.07 12.55
C SER A 332 -10.34 5.02 11.86
N VAL A 333 -11.47 4.66 12.48
CA VAL A 333 -12.33 3.55 12.04
C VAL A 333 -13.74 4.07 11.81
N THR A 334 -14.24 3.99 10.58
CA THR A 334 -15.61 4.40 10.24
C THR A 334 -16.69 3.43 10.71
N ASP A 335 -16.41 2.12 10.83
CA ASP A 335 -17.35 1.17 11.45
C ASP A 335 -17.26 1.23 12.98
N LEU A 336 -18.12 2.03 13.58
CA LEU A 336 -18.10 2.32 15.02
C LEU A 336 -18.72 1.24 15.91
N ARG A 337 -19.12 0.11 15.32
CA ARG A 337 -19.65 -1.02 16.09
C ARG A 337 -18.47 -1.57 16.90
N ASN A 338 -18.45 -1.26 18.20
CA ASN A 338 -17.47 -1.69 19.22
C ASN A 338 -16.33 -0.72 19.56
N ARG A 339 -16.47 0.60 19.36
CA ARG A 339 -15.50 1.56 19.91
C ARG A 339 -15.69 1.80 21.41
N THR A 340 -14.57 1.88 22.14
CA THR A 340 -14.53 2.37 23.52
C THR A 340 -14.80 3.87 23.55
N CYS A 341 -15.62 4.34 24.50
CA CYS A 341 -15.80 5.78 24.73
C CYS A 341 -15.88 6.05 26.24
N GLU A 342 -15.39 7.22 26.64
CA GLU A 342 -15.42 7.73 28.02
C GLU A 342 -16.22 9.04 28.09
N GLY A 343 -16.70 9.41 29.27
CA GLY A 343 -17.53 10.60 29.47
C GLY A 343 -19.02 10.39 29.19
N ALA A 344 -19.80 11.48 29.23
CA ALA A 344 -21.26 11.45 29.10
C ALA A 344 -21.79 12.63 28.24
N GLY A 345 -22.87 12.37 27.51
CA GLY A 345 -23.53 13.39 26.68
C GLY A 345 -22.61 13.91 25.58
N ARG A 346 -22.48 15.24 25.48
CA ARG A 346 -21.66 15.92 24.45
C ARG A 346 -20.16 15.99 24.79
N ALA A 347 -19.77 15.63 26.01
CA ALA A 347 -18.37 15.52 26.43
C ALA A 347 -17.87 14.07 26.35
N ARG A 348 -18.50 13.26 25.48
CA ARG A 348 -18.13 11.87 25.27
C ARG A 348 -16.93 11.85 24.32
N GLU A 349 -15.81 11.36 24.81
CA GLU A 349 -14.61 11.10 24.01
C GLU A 349 -14.64 9.65 23.55
N CYS A 350 -14.42 9.43 22.26
CA CYS A 350 -14.46 8.10 21.68
C CYS A 350 -13.12 7.74 21.07
N ASP A 351 -12.78 6.47 21.20
CA ASP A 351 -11.61 5.92 20.57
C ASP A 351 -11.83 5.82 19.05
N TYR A 352 -10.72 5.91 18.32
CA TYR A 352 -10.66 5.77 16.87
C TYR A 352 -11.39 6.84 16.03
N ASP A 353 -11.56 8.06 16.55
CA ASP A 353 -12.06 9.17 15.74
C ASP A 353 -10.92 9.78 14.89
N VAL A 354 -9.74 9.98 15.47
CA VAL A 354 -8.57 10.55 14.81
C VAL A 354 -7.57 9.47 14.37
N GLY A 355 -7.00 9.61 13.17
CA GLY A 355 -6.07 8.65 12.59
C GLY A 355 -5.55 9.08 11.23
N GLY A 356 -5.55 8.19 10.24
CA GLY A 356 -5.11 8.52 8.88
C GLY A 356 -6.07 9.48 8.18
N LEU A 357 -5.55 10.25 7.22
CA LEU A 357 -6.25 11.40 6.65
C LEU A 357 -7.56 11.02 5.94
N ASP A 358 -7.59 9.91 5.17
CA ASP A 358 -8.79 9.51 4.44
C ASP A 358 -9.90 9.06 5.40
N GLN A 359 -9.55 8.26 6.41
CA GLN A 359 -10.48 7.82 7.44
C GLN A 359 -10.95 8.98 8.32
N MET A 360 -10.04 9.87 8.72
CA MET A 360 -10.36 11.03 9.54
C MET A 360 -11.32 11.98 8.82
N ARG A 361 -11.14 12.21 7.51
CA ARG A 361 -12.09 12.98 6.70
C ARG A 361 -13.46 12.30 6.59
N ALA A 362 -13.49 10.97 6.46
CA ALA A 362 -14.75 10.23 6.46
C ALA A 362 -15.47 10.30 7.82
N ARG A 363 -14.74 10.16 8.93
CA ARG A 363 -15.25 10.37 10.29
C ARG A 363 -15.75 11.78 10.52
N PHE A 364 -15.07 12.77 9.94
CA PHE A 364 -15.51 14.16 10.02
C PHE A 364 -16.86 14.38 9.34
N ASP A 365 -17.16 13.71 8.21
CA ASP A 365 -18.51 13.76 7.63
C ASP A 365 -19.57 13.22 8.59
N GLU A 366 -19.29 12.11 9.28
CA GLU A 366 -20.20 11.53 10.26
C GLU A 366 -20.41 12.46 11.46
N PHE A 367 -19.32 13.07 11.95
CA PHE A 367 -19.38 14.11 12.98
C PHE A 367 -20.27 15.28 12.55
N LEU A 368 -20.13 15.76 11.31
CA LEU A 368 -20.97 16.84 10.78
C LEU A 368 -22.46 16.47 10.80
N LEU A 369 -22.78 15.25 10.36
CA LEU A 369 -24.15 14.71 10.38
C LEU A 369 -24.70 14.58 11.81
N GLU A 370 -23.89 14.13 12.76
CA GLU A 370 -24.24 14.07 14.19
C GLU A 370 -24.50 15.46 14.78
N GLN A 371 -23.80 16.49 14.29
CA GLN A 371 -24.05 17.89 14.63
C GLN A 371 -25.25 18.51 13.88
N GLY A 372 -25.91 17.74 13.00
CA GLY A 372 -27.07 18.20 12.23
C GLY A 372 -26.72 18.97 10.95
N ASN A 373 -25.48 18.88 10.47
CA ASN A 373 -25.06 19.45 9.19
C ASN A 373 -25.18 18.40 8.09
N ASP A 374 -25.96 18.69 7.05
CA ASP A 374 -26.10 17.86 5.85
C ASP A 374 -25.15 18.27 4.72
N THR A 375 -24.35 19.32 4.93
CA THR A 375 -23.32 19.81 4.02
C THR A 375 -21.99 19.98 4.77
N ASN A 376 -20.89 20.02 4.01
CA ASN A 376 -19.55 20.19 4.55
C ASN A 376 -19.04 21.63 4.30
N PRO A 377 -18.91 22.46 5.36
CA PRO A 377 -18.45 23.84 5.22
C PRO A 377 -16.94 23.95 4.96
N CYS A 378 -16.20 22.85 5.11
CA CYS A 378 -14.75 22.79 4.90
C CYS A 378 -14.34 22.52 3.45
N LEU A 379 -15.31 22.31 2.55
CA LEU A 379 -15.05 22.08 1.13
C LEU A 379 -15.05 23.38 0.32
N SER A 380 -14.26 23.39 -0.75
CA SER A 380 -14.41 24.42 -1.79
C SER A 380 -15.84 24.44 -2.33
N PRO A 381 -16.44 25.63 -2.59
CA PRO A 381 -17.75 25.71 -3.23
C PRO A 381 -17.75 25.15 -4.67
N TYR A 382 -16.57 24.89 -5.24
CA TYR A 382 -16.41 24.27 -6.55
C TYR A 382 -16.19 22.76 -6.49
N ALA A 383 -16.11 22.18 -5.29
CA ALA A 383 -15.96 20.73 -5.10
C ALA A 383 -17.12 19.99 -5.77
N ARG A 384 -16.81 18.88 -6.44
CA ARG A 384 -17.83 18.07 -7.11
C ARG A 384 -17.72 16.63 -6.68
N ARG A 385 -18.83 16.07 -6.21
CA ARG A 385 -18.92 14.62 -5.98
C ARG A 385 -18.93 13.88 -7.31
N ARG A 386 -18.18 12.79 -7.37
CA ARG A 386 -18.05 11.94 -8.54
C ARG A 386 -18.33 10.50 -8.13
N PRO A 387 -19.00 9.70 -8.99
CA PRO A 387 -19.09 8.27 -8.76
C PRO A 387 -17.72 7.64 -8.96
N ASP A 388 -17.25 6.92 -7.94
CA ASP A 388 -15.97 6.20 -7.97
C ASP A 388 -16.11 4.94 -7.09
N GLU A 389 -15.42 3.86 -7.45
CA GLU A 389 -15.44 2.62 -6.68
C GLU A 389 -14.91 2.82 -5.25
N LYS A 390 -13.98 3.76 -5.06
CA LYS A 390 -13.43 4.11 -3.75
C LYS A 390 -14.45 4.79 -2.84
N CYS A 391 -15.51 5.40 -3.39
CA CYS A 391 -16.58 6.00 -2.58
C CYS A 391 -17.39 4.93 -1.84
N SER A 392 -17.49 3.72 -2.41
CA SER A 392 -18.27 2.62 -1.82
C SER A 392 -17.64 2.05 -0.55
N ILE A 393 -16.34 2.24 -0.35
CA ILE A 393 -15.63 1.88 0.90
C ILE A 393 -16.20 2.65 2.10
N PHE A 394 -16.86 3.79 1.84
CA PHE A 394 -17.39 4.69 2.85
C PHE A 394 -18.91 4.88 2.70
N ASP A 395 -19.61 3.84 2.24
CA ASP A 395 -21.08 3.79 2.08
C ASP A 395 -21.70 4.91 1.24
N SER A 396 -20.94 5.48 0.28
CA SER A 396 -21.45 6.52 -0.61
C SER A 396 -21.38 6.12 -2.09
N ALA A 397 -22.44 6.43 -2.83
CA ALA A 397 -22.49 6.24 -4.28
C ALA A 397 -21.60 7.24 -5.05
N SER A 398 -21.34 8.40 -4.45
CA SER A 398 -20.45 9.44 -5.01
C SER A 398 -19.80 10.26 -3.90
N CYS A 399 -18.56 10.66 -4.12
CA CYS A 399 -17.77 11.38 -3.12
C CYS A 399 -16.83 12.38 -3.78
N VAL A 400 -16.36 13.34 -3.00
CA VAL A 400 -15.27 14.25 -3.38
C VAL A 400 -13.96 13.51 -3.12
N LEU A 401 -13.05 13.51 -4.09
CA LEU A 401 -11.77 12.83 -4.02
C LEU A 401 -10.65 13.85 -4.19
N ASP A 402 -9.55 13.68 -3.45
CA ASP A 402 -8.36 14.49 -3.69
C ASP A 402 -7.62 14.03 -4.96
N ARG A 403 -6.64 14.82 -5.39
CA ARG A 403 -5.79 14.50 -6.54
C ARG A 403 -5.00 13.19 -6.43
N PHE A 404 -4.94 12.57 -5.26
CA PHE A 404 -4.29 11.27 -5.03
C PHE A 404 -5.32 10.13 -4.97
N GLY A 405 -6.61 10.45 -5.19
CA GLY A 405 -7.72 9.52 -5.13
C GLY A 405 -8.10 9.09 -3.71
N GLY A 406 -7.70 9.86 -2.69
CA GLY A 406 -8.17 9.70 -1.31
C GLY A 406 -9.53 10.38 -1.13
N LYS A 407 -10.43 9.80 -0.32
CA LYS A 407 -11.74 10.39 -0.04
C LYS A 407 -11.56 11.71 0.72
N ILE A 408 -12.24 12.76 0.26
CA ILE A 408 -12.37 14.03 1.01
C ILE A 408 -13.70 14.07 1.75
N SER A 409 -14.83 13.84 1.08
CA SER A 409 -16.14 13.93 1.70
C SER A 409 -17.22 13.21 0.90
N GLY A 410 -18.19 12.61 1.58
CA GLY A 410 -19.44 12.12 1.01
C GLY A 410 -20.55 13.17 0.98
N LEU A 411 -20.36 14.32 1.63
CA LEU A 411 -21.31 15.42 1.72
C LEU A 411 -21.07 16.45 0.60
N GLU A 412 -22.10 17.22 0.28
CA GLU A 412 -21.98 18.36 -0.64
C GLU A 412 -21.28 19.54 0.05
N PRO A 413 -20.57 20.42 -0.68
CA PRO A 413 -20.06 21.66 -0.11
C PRO A 413 -21.23 22.54 0.35
N THR A 414 -21.07 23.22 1.48
CA THR A 414 -22.07 24.22 1.92
C THR A 414 -22.23 25.28 0.85
N ASP A 415 -23.49 25.61 0.56
CA ASP A 415 -23.85 26.60 -0.45
C ASP A 415 -23.17 27.95 -0.19
N GLY A 416 -22.97 28.75 -1.23
CA GLY A 416 -22.27 30.06 -1.15
C GLY A 416 -22.94 31.11 -0.25
N SER A 417 -23.92 30.74 0.57
CA SER A 417 -24.70 31.63 1.44
C SER A 417 -23.87 32.23 2.58
N LEU A 418 -22.88 31.50 3.08
CA LEU A 418 -21.92 31.99 4.07
C LEU A 418 -20.79 32.78 3.41
N ALA A 419 -20.49 33.97 3.95
CA ALA A 419 -19.28 34.69 3.56
C ALA A 419 -18.04 33.82 3.78
N ALA A 420 -17.04 33.94 2.90
CA ALA A 420 -15.87 33.06 2.92
C ALA A 420 -15.12 33.06 4.27
N ALA A 421 -15.04 34.23 4.94
CA ALA A 421 -14.41 34.34 6.25
C ALA A 421 -15.18 33.57 7.34
N ASP A 422 -16.50 33.70 7.36
CA ASP A 422 -17.37 33.01 8.33
C ASP A 422 -17.32 31.50 8.11
N ARG A 423 -17.28 31.06 6.85
CA ARG A 423 -17.12 29.64 6.51
C ARG A 423 -15.79 29.06 6.99
N ARG A 424 -14.67 29.78 6.81
CA ARG A 424 -13.36 29.34 7.31
C ARG A 424 -13.36 29.20 8.83
N ALA A 425 -13.91 30.19 9.52
CA ALA A 425 -14.01 30.16 10.99
C ALA A 425 -14.88 29.00 11.47
N GLU A 426 -16.03 28.78 10.83
CA GLU A 426 -16.94 27.69 11.17
C GLU A 426 -16.32 26.32 10.90
N CYS A 427 -15.66 26.13 9.76
CA CYS A 427 -14.94 24.89 9.48
C CYS A 427 -13.90 24.59 10.56
N ARG A 428 -13.05 25.55 10.93
CA ARG A 428 -12.03 25.33 11.98
C ARG A 428 -12.66 25.02 13.33
N ARG A 429 -13.75 25.70 13.68
CA ARG A 429 -14.49 25.41 14.91
C ARG A 429 -15.00 23.96 14.93
N LEU A 430 -15.53 23.49 13.81
CA LEU A 430 -16.01 22.10 13.66
C LEU A 430 -14.87 21.09 13.68
N VAL A 431 -13.78 21.35 12.96
CA VAL A 431 -12.59 20.49 12.94
C VAL A 431 -11.97 20.38 14.33
N SER A 432 -11.72 21.51 15.01
CA SER A 432 -11.22 21.52 16.38
C SER A 432 -12.15 20.73 17.31
N GLY A 433 -13.47 20.93 17.21
CA GLY A 433 -14.46 20.16 17.97
C GLY A 433 -14.39 18.65 17.73
N PHE A 434 -14.16 18.23 16.48
CA PHE A 434 -13.98 16.83 16.11
C PHE A 434 -12.66 16.24 16.64
N ILE A 435 -11.52 16.93 16.43
CA ILE A 435 -10.20 16.47 16.88
C ILE A 435 -10.18 16.28 18.41
N HIS A 436 -10.82 17.18 19.16
CA HIS A 436 -10.90 17.10 20.62
C HIS A 436 -11.85 16.02 21.16
N GLN A 437 -12.61 15.32 20.31
CA GLN A 437 -13.44 14.18 20.73
C GLN A 437 -12.69 12.84 20.72
N ASP A 438 -11.47 12.81 20.17
CA ASP A 438 -10.67 11.59 20.19
C ASP A 438 -10.11 11.31 21.58
N LEU A 439 -10.39 10.12 22.10
CA LEU A 439 -10.01 9.72 23.44
C LEU A 439 -8.48 9.65 23.64
N VAL A 440 -7.74 9.14 22.66
CA VAL A 440 -6.28 9.01 22.78
C VAL A 440 -5.64 10.37 22.78
N LEU A 441 -6.11 11.26 21.91
CA LEU A 441 -5.62 12.63 21.82
C LEU A 441 -6.04 13.48 23.04
N GLY A 442 -7.24 13.26 23.58
CA GLY A 442 -7.70 13.84 24.84
C GLY A 442 -6.80 13.45 26.02
N ARG A 443 -6.43 12.17 26.13
CA ARG A 443 -5.48 11.68 27.13
C ARG A 443 -4.06 12.21 26.92
N TRP A 444 -3.61 12.30 25.67
CA TRP A 444 -2.32 12.91 25.33
C TRP A 444 -2.26 14.37 25.80
N SER A 445 -3.23 15.18 25.38
CA SER A 445 -3.31 16.61 25.71
C SER A 445 -3.54 16.88 27.21
N SER A 446 -4.07 15.90 27.94
CA SER A 446 -4.22 15.98 29.40
C SER A 446 -2.97 15.53 30.17
N SER A 447 -1.99 14.90 29.52
CA SER A 447 -0.76 14.43 30.15
C SER A 447 0.36 15.49 30.07
N PRO A 448 0.83 16.01 31.22
CA PRO A 448 1.99 16.90 31.24
C PRO A 448 3.27 16.24 30.69
N ALA A 449 3.38 14.91 30.78
CA ALA A 449 4.51 14.18 30.23
C ALA A 449 4.44 14.14 28.69
N CYS A 450 3.27 13.85 28.12
CA CYS A 450 3.11 13.84 26.66
C CYS A 450 3.29 15.23 26.05
N LEU A 451 2.64 16.25 26.63
CA LEU A 451 2.82 17.64 26.20
C LEU A 451 4.25 18.12 26.40
N GLY A 452 4.90 17.74 27.50
CA GLY A 452 6.30 18.08 27.76
C GLY A 452 7.24 17.49 26.70
N LEU A 453 7.07 16.22 26.35
CA LEU A 453 7.85 15.56 25.30
C LEU A 453 7.67 16.25 23.94
N ALA A 454 6.42 16.51 23.53
CA ALA A 454 6.14 17.15 22.26
C ALA A 454 6.60 18.61 22.20
N GLY A 455 6.33 19.39 23.25
CA GLY A 455 6.69 20.79 23.34
C GLY A 455 8.20 21.02 23.45
N ASN A 456 8.94 20.08 24.04
CA ASN A 456 10.40 20.15 24.15
C ASN A 456 11.12 19.66 22.88
N ALA A 457 10.42 18.97 21.97
CA ALA A 457 10.98 18.55 20.70
C ALA A 457 11.21 19.77 19.79
N SER A 458 12.47 20.16 19.64
CA SER A 458 12.85 21.34 18.85
C SER A 458 12.67 21.16 17.34
N ARG A 459 12.57 19.91 16.88
CA ARG A 459 12.47 19.55 15.47
C ARG A 459 11.50 18.41 15.26
N TRP A 460 10.80 18.43 14.12
CA TRP A 460 9.87 17.38 13.73
C TRP A 460 10.04 16.97 12.28
N ALA A 461 10.17 15.66 12.06
CA ALA A 461 10.06 15.07 10.73
C ALA A 461 8.59 14.85 10.39
N LEU A 462 8.15 15.44 9.28
CA LEU A 462 6.81 15.28 8.73
C LEU A 462 6.85 14.32 7.55
N LEU A 463 6.03 13.28 7.59
CA LEU A 463 5.99 12.22 6.58
C LEU A 463 4.62 12.15 5.90
N SER A 464 4.57 11.51 4.73
CA SER A 464 3.32 11.20 4.03
C SER A 464 2.44 12.44 3.81
N SER A 465 1.20 12.48 4.30
CA SER A 465 0.32 13.64 4.12
C SER A 465 0.80 14.92 4.82
N PHE A 466 1.52 14.81 5.95
CA PHE A 466 2.12 15.99 6.58
C PHE A 466 3.23 16.61 5.73
N ALA A 467 3.91 15.85 4.88
CA ALA A 467 4.99 16.35 4.04
C ALA A 467 4.51 17.05 2.76
N ARG A 468 3.20 17.01 2.45
CA ARG A 468 2.64 17.47 1.17
C ARG A 468 1.96 18.82 1.34
N GLU A 469 2.46 19.83 0.64
CA GLU A 469 1.88 21.18 0.63
C GLU A 469 0.39 21.16 0.25
N THR A 470 0.00 20.33 -0.72
CA THR A 470 -1.40 20.19 -1.16
C THR A 470 -2.32 19.47 -0.14
N GLN A 471 -1.82 19.08 1.03
CA GLN A 471 -2.62 18.50 2.10
C GLN A 471 -2.40 19.27 3.42
N LEU A 472 -1.15 19.58 3.78
CA LEU A 472 -0.82 20.39 4.96
C LEU A 472 -1.20 21.88 4.78
N GLY A 473 -1.14 22.41 3.56
CA GLY A 473 -1.35 23.83 3.27
C GLY A 473 -0.13 24.74 3.50
N ALA A 474 1.04 24.14 3.74
CA ALA A 474 2.32 24.84 3.91
C ALA A 474 3.46 24.05 3.27
N ASP A 475 4.46 24.75 2.73
CA ASP A 475 5.65 24.13 2.15
C ASP A 475 6.68 23.81 3.25
N VAL A 476 6.72 22.55 3.66
CA VAL A 476 7.75 22.01 4.56
C VAL A 476 8.79 21.18 3.81
N GLY A 477 8.73 21.14 2.47
CA GLY A 477 9.57 20.27 1.64
C GLY A 477 10.94 20.87 1.31
N HIS A 478 11.04 22.20 1.26
CA HIS A 478 12.25 22.92 0.82
C HIS A 478 13.06 23.54 1.97
N GLY A 479 12.42 23.91 3.09
CA GLY A 479 13.06 24.51 4.28
C GLY A 479 12.79 23.75 5.59
N TRP A 480 13.47 24.15 6.66
CA TRP A 480 13.00 23.90 8.03
C TRP A 480 12.09 25.08 8.38
N GLU A 481 10.81 24.81 8.62
CA GLU A 481 9.81 25.86 8.85
C GLU A 481 9.34 25.85 10.29
N ALA A 482 9.23 27.01 10.94
CA ALA A 482 8.71 27.07 12.29
C ALA A 482 7.24 26.65 12.31
N PHE A 483 6.83 25.84 13.29
CA PHE A 483 5.43 25.41 13.40
C PHE A 483 4.46 26.59 13.53
N GLY A 484 4.85 27.67 14.21
CA GLY A 484 4.04 28.89 14.29
C GLY A 484 3.77 29.53 12.93
N ASP A 485 4.72 29.44 11.99
CA ASP A 485 4.54 29.94 10.61
C ASP A 485 3.66 29.00 9.80
N VAL A 486 3.79 27.67 9.99
CA VAL A 486 2.89 26.67 9.39
C VAL A 486 1.45 26.86 9.89
N LEU A 487 1.26 27.07 11.20
CA LEU A 487 -0.03 27.39 11.81
C LEU A 487 -0.60 28.70 11.26
N GLN A 488 0.26 29.71 11.06
CA GLN A 488 -0.14 30.98 10.45
C GLN A 488 -0.54 30.82 8.97
N ALA A 489 0.19 30.00 8.20
CA ALA A 489 -0.11 29.71 6.81
C ALA A 489 -1.45 28.97 6.68
N ALA A 490 -1.63 27.92 7.47
CA ALA A 490 -2.89 27.18 7.55
C ALA A 490 -4.06 28.07 7.99
N THR A 491 -3.81 29.03 8.89
CA THR A 491 -4.85 29.98 9.32
C THR A 491 -5.25 31.00 8.25
N ARG A 492 -4.37 31.28 7.28
CA ARG A 492 -4.62 32.17 6.14
C ARG A 492 -5.02 31.44 4.85
N LEU A 493 -4.98 30.11 4.84
CA LEU A 493 -5.33 29.30 3.70
C LEU A 493 -6.76 29.62 3.21
N ASP A 494 -6.90 29.80 1.91
CA ASP A 494 -8.19 30.01 1.27
C ASP A 494 -8.77 28.69 0.73
N PHE A 495 -10.09 28.66 0.53
CA PHE A 495 -10.72 27.57 -0.21
C PHE A 495 -10.20 27.54 -1.64
N ALA A 496 -10.03 26.33 -2.18
CA ALA A 496 -9.53 26.14 -3.54
C ALA A 496 -10.38 26.94 -4.55
N THR A 497 -9.71 27.66 -5.44
CA THR A 497 -10.35 28.29 -6.60
C THR A 497 -10.95 27.22 -7.51
N LYS A 498 -11.74 27.63 -8.50
CA LYS A 498 -12.30 26.70 -9.49
C LYS A 498 -11.20 25.91 -10.21
N GLU A 499 -10.13 26.59 -10.61
CA GLU A 499 -9.00 25.99 -11.32
C GLU A 499 -8.23 25.00 -10.44
N ALA A 500 -8.11 25.29 -9.14
CA ALA A 500 -7.50 24.38 -8.17
C ALA A 500 -8.39 23.16 -7.89
N ALA A 501 -9.70 23.36 -7.74
CA ALA A 501 -10.66 22.27 -7.59
C ALA A 501 -10.65 21.32 -8.81
N GLU A 502 -10.55 21.87 -10.03
CA GLU A 502 -10.40 21.08 -11.26
C GLU A 502 -9.13 20.22 -11.27
N ARG A 503 -8.08 20.60 -10.52
CA ARG A 503 -6.85 19.81 -10.30
C ARG A 503 -6.92 18.85 -9.11
N GLY A 504 -8.06 18.75 -8.42
CA GLY A 504 -8.24 17.87 -7.24
C GLY A 504 -7.72 18.47 -5.93
N GLU A 505 -7.61 19.79 -5.83
CA GLU A 505 -7.19 20.52 -4.62
C GLU A 505 -8.39 21.01 -3.77
N GLU A 506 -9.60 20.54 -4.07
CA GLU A 506 -10.86 20.95 -3.47
C GLU A 506 -11.02 20.68 -1.95
N GLY A 507 -10.17 19.82 -1.39
CA GLY A 507 -10.14 19.48 0.04
C GLY A 507 -8.90 19.96 0.81
N VAL A 508 -8.06 20.83 0.23
CA VAL A 508 -6.82 21.29 0.90
C VAL A 508 -7.14 21.98 2.22
N PHE A 509 -8.20 22.80 2.28
CA PHE A 509 -8.58 23.50 3.52
C PHE A 509 -8.93 22.55 4.66
N LEU A 510 -9.83 21.58 4.41
CA LEU A 510 -10.18 20.55 5.38
C LEU A 510 -8.94 19.76 5.84
N SER A 511 -8.11 19.34 4.89
CA SER A 511 -6.91 18.54 5.16
C SER A 511 -5.91 19.30 6.02
N SER A 512 -5.69 20.57 5.70
CA SER A 512 -4.80 21.46 6.43
C SER A 512 -5.32 21.67 7.85
N ALA A 513 -6.61 21.96 8.02
CA ALA A 513 -7.22 22.12 9.34
C ALA A 513 -7.07 20.85 10.18
N LEU A 514 -7.41 19.67 9.64
CA LEU A 514 -7.28 18.40 10.37
C LEU A 514 -5.85 18.10 10.80
N LEU A 515 -4.88 18.26 9.88
CA LEU A 515 -3.47 17.95 10.15
C LEU A 515 -2.83 18.98 11.10
N VAL A 516 -3.08 20.27 10.89
CA VAL A 516 -2.48 21.32 11.73
C VAL A 516 -3.11 21.37 13.11
N ASP A 517 -4.43 21.23 13.24
CA ASP A 517 -5.09 21.17 14.54
C ASP A 517 -4.63 19.92 15.31
N PHE A 518 -4.41 18.79 14.63
CA PHE A 518 -3.81 17.61 15.27
C PHE A 518 -2.41 17.92 15.86
N LEU A 519 -1.52 18.57 15.09
CA LEU A 519 -0.19 18.96 15.58
C LEU A 519 -0.26 19.97 16.73
N ASP A 520 -1.21 20.91 16.69
CA ASP A 520 -1.43 21.89 17.75
C ASP A 520 -1.88 21.20 19.05
N VAL A 521 -2.84 20.27 18.95
CA VAL A 521 -3.34 19.49 20.10
C VAL A 521 -2.28 18.52 20.66
N LEU A 522 -1.38 18.00 19.82
CA LEU A 522 -0.21 17.28 20.30
C LEU A 522 0.71 18.13 21.19
N GLY A 523 0.61 19.47 21.09
CA GLY A 523 1.39 20.40 21.91
C GLY A 523 2.73 20.76 21.29
N LEU A 524 2.85 20.78 19.96
CA LEU A 524 4.08 21.23 19.30
C LEU A 524 4.37 22.69 19.67
N SER A 525 5.63 22.99 20.01
CA SER A 525 6.04 24.37 20.28
C SER A 525 5.93 25.21 19.00
N PRO A 526 5.44 26.45 19.06
CA PRO A 526 5.42 27.37 17.90
C PRO A 526 6.81 27.63 17.29
N THR A 527 7.88 27.41 18.06
CA THR A 527 9.26 27.57 17.58
C THR A 527 9.90 26.26 17.14
N ALA A 528 9.18 25.13 17.20
CA ALA A 528 9.69 23.87 16.70
C ALA A 528 9.84 23.93 15.18
N GLU A 529 10.96 23.47 14.65
CA GLU A 529 11.20 23.44 13.21
C GLU A 529 10.61 22.16 12.61
N LEU A 530 9.89 22.29 11.50
CA LEU A 530 9.22 21.20 10.79
C LEU A 530 9.90 20.97 9.45
N ARG A 531 10.08 19.70 9.07
CA ARG A 531 10.63 19.32 7.77
C ARG A 531 9.93 18.11 7.18
N GLY A 532 9.46 18.25 5.95
CA GLY A 532 9.01 17.15 5.12
C GLY A 532 10.15 16.20 4.78
N MET A 533 9.95 14.90 5.04
CA MET A 533 10.89 13.84 4.78
C MET A 533 10.21 12.67 4.07
N SER A 534 11.00 11.88 3.34
CA SER A 534 10.53 10.63 2.74
C SER A 534 10.90 9.47 3.65
N ALA A 535 9.94 8.58 3.87
CA ALA A 535 10.12 7.33 4.59
C ALA A 535 9.34 6.25 3.86
N GLU A 536 9.95 5.08 3.72
CA GLU A 536 9.30 3.88 3.23
C GLU A 536 9.55 2.79 4.27
N TRP A 537 8.51 2.48 5.04
CA TRP A 537 8.59 1.56 6.18
C TRP A 537 8.96 0.15 5.72
N ALA A 538 8.53 -0.23 4.50
CA ALA A 538 8.82 -1.51 3.88
C ALA A 538 10.34 -1.75 3.78
N ASP A 539 11.15 -0.71 3.57
CA ASP A 539 12.61 -0.84 3.47
C ASP A 539 13.25 -1.29 4.78
N GLU A 540 12.77 -0.77 5.90
CA GLU A 540 13.26 -1.19 7.21
C GLU A 540 12.72 -2.57 7.58
N ALA A 541 11.47 -2.87 7.24
CA ALA A 541 10.88 -4.18 7.47
C ALA A 541 11.56 -5.30 6.66
N MET A 542 11.94 -5.02 5.42
CA MET A 542 12.79 -5.87 4.58
C MET A 542 14.15 -6.07 5.24
N ARG A 543 14.82 -4.99 5.67
CA ARG A 543 16.16 -5.07 6.24
C ARG A 543 16.21 -5.85 7.56
N ASP A 544 15.22 -5.70 8.43
CA ASP A 544 15.11 -6.46 9.67
C ASP A 544 14.96 -7.98 9.41
N ARG A 545 14.40 -8.33 8.25
CA ARG A 545 14.28 -9.71 7.76
C ARG A 545 15.49 -10.16 6.93
N GLY A 546 16.52 -9.32 6.82
CA GLY A 546 17.69 -9.61 5.99
C GLY A 546 17.39 -9.62 4.50
N LEU A 547 16.37 -8.89 4.05
CA LEU A 547 15.98 -8.72 2.65
C LEU A 547 16.48 -7.37 2.11
N VAL A 548 16.80 -7.35 0.83
CA VAL A 548 17.23 -6.16 0.08
C VAL A 548 16.44 -6.10 -1.23
N ARG A 549 16.09 -4.89 -1.69
CA ARG A 549 15.37 -4.69 -2.95
C ARG A 549 16.16 -5.17 -4.17
N GLY A 550 15.42 -5.55 -5.21
CA GLY A 550 15.95 -5.99 -6.49
C GLY A 550 16.21 -7.49 -6.52
N TRP A 551 16.20 -8.07 -7.71
CA TRP A 551 16.63 -9.45 -7.95
C TRP A 551 18.04 -9.47 -8.50
N ALA A 552 18.86 -10.39 -7.99
CA ALA A 552 20.24 -10.57 -8.46
C ALA A 552 20.28 -11.12 -9.89
N LEU A 553 21.28 -10.67 -10.65
CA LEU A 553 21.61 -11.20 -11.98
C LEU A 553 22.22 -12.61 -11.88
N PRO A 554 22.13 -13.42 -12.95
CA PRO A 554 22.75 -14.75 -12.98
C PRO A 554 24.26 -14.66 -12.71
N GLY A 555 24.79 -15.54 -11.86
CA GLY A 555 26.22 -15.56 -11.49
C GLY A 555 26.66 -14.41 -10.59
N ARG A 556 25.71 -13.57 -10.15
CA ARG A 556 25.88 -12.54 -9.10
C ARG A 556 25.07 -12.88 -7.86
N CYS A 557 24.62 -14.13 -7.74
CA CYS A 557 23.76 -14.56 -6.65
C CYS A 557 24.51 -14.50 -5.30
N PRO A 558 23.90 -13.93 -4.26
CA PRO A 558 24.46 -13.95 -2.91
C PRO A 558 24.85 -15.36 -2.46
N GLY A 559 26.14 -15.61 -2.21
CA GLY A 559 26.61 -16.92 -1.72
C GLY A 559 27.01 -17.94 -2.79
N GLU A 560 26.89 -17.60 -4.08
CA GLU A 560 27.59 -18.36 -5.12
C GLU A 560 29.09 -18.00 -5.06
N SER A 561 29.83 -18.66 -4.15
CA SER A 561 31.29 -18.64 -4.16
C SER A 561 31.76 -19.10 -5.54
N GLY A 562 32.35 -18.17 -6.29
CA GLY A 562 32.47 -18.29 -7.74
C GLY A 562 33.09 -19.59 -8.24
N SER A 563 32.33 -20.28 -9.08
CA SER A 563 32.87 -20.80 -10.33
C SER A 563 32.98 -19.65 -11.33
N ALA A 564 33.79 -18.63 -11.00
CA ALA A 564 34.23 -17.66 -11.99
C ALA A 564 35.31 -18.32 -12.87
N SER A 565 34.94 -19.37 -13.60
CA SER A 565 35.67 -19.83 -14.77
C SER A 565 35.09 -19.14 -16.00
N ALA A 566 35.23 -17.82 -16.08
CA ALA A 566 35.26 -17.15 -17.37
C ALA A 566 36.74 -17.02 -17.77
N PRO A 567 37.16 -17.59 -18.92
CA PRO A 567 38.56 -17.66 -19.26
C PRO A 567 39.05 -16.26 -19.60
N ARG A 568 40.05 -15.77 -18.85
CA ARG A 568 40.95 -14.68 -19.26
C ARG A 568 41.83 -15.10 -20.46
N CYS A 569 41.29 -15.78 -21.46
CA CYS A 569 42.02 -16.21 -22.66
C CYS A 569 41.93 -15.23 -23.84
N TRP A 570 41.01 -14.26 -23.84
CA TRP A 570 40.92 -13.34 -24.99
C TRP A 570 41.96 -12.21 -24.95
N ALA A 571 42.38 -11.74 -23.77
CA ALA A 571 43.43 -10.72 -23.66
C ALA A 571 44.84 -11.29 -23.98
N ALA A 572 45.11 -12.54 -23.62
CA ALA A 572 46.37 -13.20 -23.94
C ALA A 572 46.46 -13.61 -25.42
N ALA A 573 45.35 -14.02 -26.04
CA ALA A 573 45.30 -14.31 -27.47
C ALA A 573 45.45 -13.06 -28.34
N PHE A 574 44.87 -11.92 -27.92
CA PHE A 574 45.00 -10.66 -28.65
C PHE A 574 46.41 -10.04 -28.51
N ALA A 575 47.03 -10.14 -27.32
CA ALA A 575 48.42 -9.73 -27.11
C ALA A 575 49.42 -10.64 -27.86
N ALA A 576 49.17 -11.95 -27.95
CA ALA A 576 49.99 -12.86 -28.75
C ALA A 576 49.84 -12.65 -30.26
N MET A 577 48.63 -12.33 -30.76
CA MET A 577 48.41 -11.98 -32.17
C MET A 577 49.11 -10.67 -32.55
N LEU A 578 49.07 -9.64 -31.69
CA LEU A 578 49.80 -8.39 -31.93
C LEU A 578 51.33 -8.59 -31.88
N SER A 579 51.82 -9.49 -31.04
CA SER A 579 53.26 -9.81 -30.97
C SER A 579 53.77 -10.53 -32.23
N TRP A 580 52.90 -11.27 -32.94
CA TRP A 580 53.27 -11.95 -34.18
C TRP A 580 53.28 -11.02 -35.40
N PHE A 581 52.43 -9.99 -35.42
CA PHE A 581 52.42 -8.99 -36.50
C PHE A 581 53.57 -7.97 -36.42
N PHE A 582 54.22 -7.80 -35.26
CA PHE A 582 55.33 -6.86 -35.09
C PHE A 582 56.74 -7.50 -35.11
N LEU A 583 56.86 -8.83 -35.26
CA LEU A 583 58.14 -9.55 -35.33
C LEU A 583 58.41 -10.25 -36.67
N ALA A 584 57.57 -10.01 -37.68
CA ALA A 584 57.78 -10.45 -39.07
C ALA A 584 57.94 -9.25 -40.03
N GLY A 585 58.76 -8.28 -39.62
CA GLY A 585 59.35 -7.25 -40.47
C GLY A 585 60.85 -7.44 -40.55
#